data_AF-A0A536KWV8-F1
#
_entry.id   AF-A0A536KWV8-F1
#
_cell.length_a   1.000
_cell.length_b   1.000
_cell.length_c   1.000
_cell.angle_alpha   90.00
_cell.angle_beta   90.00
_cell.angle_gamma   90.00
#
_symmetry.space_group_name_H-M   'P 1'
#
loop_
_entity.id
_entity.type
_entity.pdbx_description
1 polymer ?
#
loop_
_entity_poly.entity_id
_entity_poly.type
_entity_poly.pdbx_seq_one_letter_code
_entity_poly.pdbx_strand_id
1 'polypeptide(L)'
;MSQSPSATVGQVSADGQFRWDGQQWVPIPKGAREPTSWTRPMQLAAAALFAAQALFSIITSALYVNHDTMVRVIRANRTAIPQGTDIDTIVGIAIFFAFAVVVGIALIELVAALGSYLGWRWMFWVALVLCALGGLGALTNLQYFAKPDTSPVPIWGVAISELFALASLGVFVWLLIGVIKYGPWAMKRPGT
;
A
#
# COMPACT_ATOMS: atom_id res chain seq x y z
N MET A 1 25.55 19.09 49.29
CA MET A 1 25.66 19.32 47.84
C MET A 1 24.87 18.24 47.13
N SER A 2 23.64 18.54 46.73
CA SER A 2 22.79 17.61 45.99
C SER A 2 23.28 17.57 44.54
N GLN A 3 23.79 16.41 44.10
CA GLN A 3 24.10 16.17 42.70
C GLN A 3 22.78 16.19 41.93
N SER A 4 22.52 17.27 41.19
CA SER A 4 21.49 17.25 40.16
C SER A 4 21.85 16.14 39.17
N PRO A 5 20.94 15.21 38.82
CA PRO A 5 21.23 14.21 37.80
C PRO A 5 21.63 14.97 36.53
N SER A 6 22.84 14.75 36.04
CA SER A 6 23.28 15.32 34.76
C SER A 6 22.34 14.81 33.69
N ALA A 7 21.47 15.68 33.18
CA ALA A 7 20.50 15.30 32.16
C ALA A 7 21.25 14.80 30.91
N THR A 8 20.82 13.67 30.37
CA THR A 8 21.43 13.08 29.17
C THR A 8 20.93 13.84 27.95
N VAL A 9 21.80 14.10 26.97
CA VAL A 9 21.39 14.73 25.69
C VAL A 9 20.23 13.93 25.08
N GLY A 10 19.15 14.62 24.71
CA GLY A 10 17.93 14.00 24.20
C GLY A 10 16.91 13.59 25.27
N GLN A 11 17.25 13.73 26.57
CA GLN A 11 16.30 13.51 27.66
C GLN A 11 15.11 14.47 27.52
N VAL A 12 13.90 13.92 27.62
CA VAL A 12 12.65 14.68 27.62
C VAL A 12 12.26 14.97 29.07
N SER A 13 11.77 16.18 29.34
CA SER A 13 11.29 16.59 30.66
C SER A 13 10.10 15.75 31.11
N ALA A 14 9.86 15.68 32.43
CA ALA A 14 8.78 14.85 32.99
C ALA A 14 7.37 15.25 32.48
N ASP A 15 7.19 16.51 32.09
CA ASP A 15 5.98 17.06 31.51
C ASP A 15 5.91 16.95 29.97
N GLY A 16 6.96 16.40 29.33
CA GLY A 16 7.02 16.18 27.87
C GLY A 16 7.19 17.45 27.02
N GLN A 17 7.40 18.62 27.65
CA GLN A 17 7.41 19.90 26.93
C GLN A 17 8.80 20.33 26.45
N PHE A 18 9.86 19.84 27.09
CA PHE A 18 11.23 20.27 26.83
C PHE A 18 12.13 19.06 26.55
N ARG A 19 13.16 19.28 25.73
CA ARG A 19 14.23 18.31 25.47
C ARG A 19 15.56 18.94 25.85
N TRP A 20 16.38 18.19 26.59
CA TRP A 20 17.73 18.60 26.95
C TRP A 20 18.65 18.49 25.72
N ASP A 21 19.26 19.60 25.31
CA ASP A 21 20.19 19.64 24.18
C ASP A 21 21.66 19.40 24.57
N GLY A 22 21.93 19.25 25.87
CA GLY A 22 23.29 19.14 26.43
C GLY A 22 23.74 20.38 27.21
N GLN A 23 23.08 21.52 27.02
CA GLN A 23 23.36 22.78 27.72
C GLN A 23 22.12 23.37 28.38
N GLN A 24 20.94 23.25 27.75
CA GLN A 24 19.69 23.81 28.23
C GLN A 24 18.47 22.95 27.83
N TRP A 25 17.35 23.21 28.50
CA TRP A 25 16.05 22.64 28.15
C TRP A 25 15.43 23.46 27.01
N VAL A 26 15.30 22.86 25.82
CA VAL A 26 14.72 23.50 24.63
C VAL A 26 13.28 23.05 24.42
N PRO A 27 12.33 23.95 24.10
CA PRO A 27 10.94 23.56 23.84
C PRO A 27 10.82 22.57 22.68
N ILE A 28 9.98 21.56 22.86
CA ILE A 28 9.66 20.60 21.80
C ILE A 28 8.56 21.19 20.90
N PRO A 29 8.79 21.28 19.58
CA PRO A 29 7.77 21.78 18.66
C PRO A 29 6.45 21.01 18.78
N LYS A 30 5.33 21.72 18.79
CA LYS A 30 4.00 21.10 18.83
C LYS A 30 3.83 20.14 17.65
N GLY A 31 3.45 18.90 17.95
CA GLY A 31 3.26 17.85 16.93
C GLY A 31 4.54 17.17 16.46
N ALA A 32 5.68 17.43 17.11
CA ALA A 32 6.89 16.60 16.98
C ALA A 32 6.56 15.15 17.32
N ARG A 33 7.18 14.23 16.58
CA ARG A 33 7.08 12.79 16.82
C ARG A 33 8.44 12.16 16.60
N GLU A 34 8.70 11.12 17.37
CA GLU A 34 9.98 10.41 17.32
C GLU A 34 9.79 9.01 16.71
N PRO A 35 10.68 8.59 15.80
CA PRO A 35 10.62 7.25 15.25
C PRO A 35 10.84 6.22 16.35
N THR A 36 10.06 5.15 16.30
CA THR A 36 10.31 3.95 17.10
C THR A 36 11.09 2.93 16.28
N SER A 37 11.46 1.81 16.88
CA SER A 37 12.05 0.68 16.16
C SER A 37 11.14 0.13 15.05
N TRP A 38 9.84 0.44 15.07
CA TRP A 38 8.86 -0.02 14.07
C TRP A 38 8.72 0.96 12.90
N THR A 39 9.07 2.23 13.07
CA THR A 39 8.80 3.27 12.06
C THR A 39 9.45 2.96 10.71
N ARG A 40 10.76 2.71 10.68
CA ARG A 40 11.46 2.43 9.44
C ARG A 40 11.07 1.09 8.80
N PRO A 41 10.98 -0.02 9.55
CA PRO A 41 10.51 -1.28 8.98
C PRO A 41 9.13 -1.17 8.33
N MET A 42 8.18 -0.49 8.97
CA MET A 42 6.82 -0.32 8.42
C MET A 42 6.81 0.52 7.14
N GLN A 43 7.56 1.62 7.11
CA GLN A 43 7.72 2.46 5.93
C GLN A 43 8.30 1.69 4.75
N LEU A 44 9.34 0.89 5.00
CA LEU A 44 10.00 0.09 3.98
C LEU A 44 9.11 -1.07 3.50
N ALA A 45 8.38 -1.74 4.41
CA ALA A 45 7.46 -2.80 4.04
C ALA A 45 6.32 -2.29 3.15
N ALA A 46 5.69 -1.18 3.53
CA ALA A 46 4.67 -0.53 2.70
C ALA A 46 5.25 -0.10 1.35
N ALA A 47 6.43 0.54 1.35
CA ALA A 47 7.07 0.99 0.12
C ALA A 47 7.41 -0.17 -0.84
N ALA A 48 8.01 -1.23 -0.32
CA ALA A 48 8.37 -2.41 -1.09
C ALA A 48 7.13 -3.11 -1.64
N LEU A 49 6.08 -3.26 -0.82
CA LEU A 49 4.84 -3.88 -1.23
C LEU A 49 4.16 -3.11 -2.37
N PHE A 50 4.01 -1.79 -2.24
CA PHE A 50 3.39 -0.98 -3.30
C PHE A 50 4.22 -0.98 -4.59
N ALA A 51 5.54 -0.85 -4.50
CA ALA A 51 6.40 -0.92 -5.68
C ALA A 51 6.33 -2.28 -6.38
N ALA A 52 6.31 -3.37 -5.62
CA ALA A 52 6.21 -4.72 -6.16
C ALA A 52 4.85 -4.98 -6.82
N GLN A 53 3.74 -4.54 -6.20
CA GLN A 53 2.40 -4.64 -6.78
C GLN A 53 2.27 -3.84 -8.08
N ALA A 54 2.76 -2.60 -8.09
CA ALA A 54 2.72 -1.76 -9.29
C ALA A 54 3.50 -2.41 -10.44
N LEU A 55 4.72 -2.86 -10.16
CA LEU A 55 5.56 -3.51 -11.17
C LEU A 55 4.92 -4.81 -11.68
N PHE A 56 4.42 -5.64 -10.76
CA PHE A 56 3.80 -6.92 -11.12
C PHE A 56 2.53 -6.72 -11.95
N SER A 57 1.66 -5.79 -11.56
CA SER A 57 0.42 -5.49 -12.29
C SER A 57 0.69 -4.97 -13.70
N ILE A 58 1.69 -4.08 -13.86
CA ILE A 58 2.11 -3.59 -15.18
C ILE A 58 2.65 -4.75 -16.04
N ILE A 59 3.58 -5.55 -15.51
CA ILE A 59 4.21 -6.64 -16.27
C ILE A 59 3.17 -7.68 -16.70
N THR A 60 2.34 -8.14 -15.76
CA THR A 60 1.32 -9.16 -16.06
C THR A 60 0.29 -8.65 -17.06
N SER A 61 -0.16 -7.40 -16.92
CA SER A 61 -1.11 -6.81 -17.87
C SER A 61 -0.49 -6.65 -19.26
N ALA A 62 0.75 -6.16 -19.35
CA ALA A 62 1.45 -6.01 -20.62
C ALA A 62 1.66 -7.35 -21.35
N LEU A 63 1.89 -8.43 -20.62
CA LEU A 63 2.11 -9.76 -21.19
C LEU A 63 0.80 -10.46 -21.60
N TYR A 64 -0.27 -10.27 -20.82
CA TYR A 64 -1.46 -11.13 -20.93
C TYR A 64 -2.75 -10.41 -21.29
N VAL A 65 -2.88 -9.10 -21.09
CA VAL A 65 -4.08 -8.36 -21.49
C VAL A 65 -3.92 -7.96 -22.95
N ASN A 66 -4.54 -8.75 -23.83
CA ASN A 66 -4.51 -8.55 -25.27
C ASN A 66 -5.84 -9.01 -25.89
N HIS A 67 -5.96 -8.91 -27.22
CA HIS A 67 -7.20 -9.22 -27.92
C HIS A 67 -7.66 -10.66 -27.69
N ASP A 68 -6.78 -11.64 -27.90
CA ASP A 68 -7.12 -13.06 -27.78
C ASP A 68 -7.59 -13.43 -26.37
N THR A 69 -6.90 -12.94 -25.34
CA THR A 69 -7.30 -13.22 -23.95
C THR A 69 -8.62 -12.53 -23.60
N MET A 70 -8.88 -11.33 -24.11
CA MET A 70 -10.15 -10.65 -23.91
C MET A 70 -11.31 -11.32 -24.63
N VAL A 71 -11.13 -11.78 -25.87
CA VAL A 71 -12.15 -12.58 -26.58
C VAL A 71 -12.49 -13.83 -25.78
N ARG A 72 -11.47 -14.54 -25.27
CA ARG A 72 -11.67 -15.70 -24.41
C ARG A 72 -12.50 -15.35 -23.17
N VAL A 73 -12.12 -14.28 -22.45
CA VAL A 73 -12.80 -13.83 -21.22
C VAL A 73 -14.25 -13.44 -21.49
N ILE A 74 -14.53 -12.69 -22.56
CA ILE A 74 -15.90 -12.27 -22.94
C ILE A 74 -16.78 -13.49 -23.22
N ARG A 75 -16.26 -14.47 -23.97
CA ARG A 75 -16.99 -15.71 -24.27
C ARG A 75 -17.22 -16.55 -23.02
N ALA A 76 -16.20 -16.69 -22.16
CA ALA A 76 -16.28 -17.44 -20.91
C ALA A 76 -17.31 -16.83 -19.94
N ASN A 77 -17.39 -15.50 -19.87
CA ASN A 77 -18.37 -14.78 -19.05
C ASN A 77 -19.77 -14.68 -19.68
N ARG A 78 -19.94 -15.18 -20.92
CA ARG A 78 -21.19 -15.05 -21.69
C ARG A 78 -21.70 -13.61 -21.74
N THR A 79 -20.78 -12.65 -21.86
CA THR A 79 -21.11 -11.23 -21.92
C THR A 79 -21.97 -10.97 -23.15
N ALA A 80 -23.12 -10.33 -22.97
CA ALA A 80 -24.01 -9.99 -24.07
C ALA A 80 -23.34 -8.94 -24.97
N ILE A 81 -23.35 -9.20 -26.28
CA ILE A 81 -22.87 -8.26 -27.30
C ILE A 81 -24.08 -7.38 -27.69
N PRO A 82 -24.03 -6.06 -27.44
CA PRO A 82 -25.12 -5.16 -27.84
C PRO A 82 -25.39 -5.22 -29.35
N GLN A 83 -26.66 -5.10 -29.74
CA GLN A 83 -27.03 -5.06 -31.15
C GLN A 83 -26.41 -3.84 -31.84
N GLY A 84 -25.86 -4.03 -33.04
CA GLY A 84 -25.19 -2.97 -33.80
C GLY A 84 -23.73 -2.72 -33.38
N THR A 85 -23.16 -3.55 -32.50
CA THR A 85 -21.73 -3.57 -32.16
C THR A 85 -21.15 -4.95 -32.46
N ASP A 86 -19.85 -5.04 -32.74
CA ASP A 86 -19.13 -6.29 -32.92
C ASP A 86 -18.20 -6.61 -31.73
N ILE A 87 -17.72 -7.85 -31.69
CA ILE A 87 -16.85 -8.30 -30.58
C ILE A 87 -15.53 -7.52 -30.53
N ASP A 88 -15.00 -7.12 -31.69
CA ASP A 88 -13.72 -6.43 -31.78
C ASP A 88 -13.78 -5.03 -31.17
N THR A 89 -14.87 -4.29 -31.39
CA THR A 89 -15.08 -2.99 -30.73
C THR A 89 -15.15 -3.14 -29.21
N ILE A 90 -15.88 -4.14 -28.70
CA ILE A 90 -16.01 -4.38 -27.25
C ILE A 90 -14.65 -4.74 -26.64
N VAL A 91 -13.88 -5.61 -27.30
CA VAL A 91 -12.54 -6.00 -26.87
C VAL A 91 -11.60 -4.80 -26.84
N GLY A 92 -11.60 -3.96 -27.88
CA GLY A 92 -10.78 -2.76 -27.92
C GLY A 92 -11.06 -1.80 -26.76
N ILE A 93 -12.35 -1.59 -26.45
CA ILE A 93 -12.78 -0.78 -25.30
C ILE A 93 -12.33 -1.43 -23.98
N ALA A 94 -12.52 -2.74 -23.83
CA ALA A 94 -12.14 -3.46 -22.62
C ALA A 94 -10.62 -3.38 -22.35
N ILE A 95 -9.80 -3.55 -23.39
CA ILE A 95 -8.34 -3.42 -23.29
C ILE A 95 -7.95 -1.99 -22.88
N PHE A 96 -8.54 -0.98 -23.52
CA PHE A 96 -8.28 0.42 -23.19
C PHE A 96 -8.55 0.70 -21.71
N PHE A 97 -9.72 0.31 -21.21
CA PHE A 97 -10.06 0.50 -19.80
C PHE A 97 -9.19 -0.34 -18.87
N ALA A 98 -8.84 -1.58 -19.24
CA ALA A 98 -7.95 -2.41 -18.44
C ALA A 98 -6.58 -1.74 -18.25
N PHE A 99 -5.96 -1.24 -19.32
CA PHE A 99 -4.68 -0.53 -19.22
C PHE A 99 -4.82 0.82 -18.52
N ALA A 100 -5.90 1.58 -18.76
CA ALA A 100 -6.12 2.85 -18.06
C ALA A 100 -6.21 2.64 -16.53
N VAL A 101 -6.91 1.59 -16.08
CA VAL A 101 -7.00 1.22 -14.67
C VAL A 101 -5.65 0.76 -14.13
N VAL A 102 -4.94 -0.13 -14.83
CA VAL A 102 -3.62 -0.63 -14.41
C VAL A 102 -2.62 0.51 -14.26
N VAL A 103 -2.53 1.40 -15.25
CA VAL A 103 -1.62 2.55 -15.21
C VAL A 103 -2.02 3.52 -14.10
N GLY A 104 -3.30 3.83 -13.96
CA GLY A 104 -3.79 4.72 -12.90
C GLY A 104 -3.48 4.20 -11.50
N ILE A 105 -3.75 2.92 -11.24
CA ILE A 105 -3.45 2.26 -9.96
C ILE A 105 -1.94 2.20 -9.73
N ALA A 106 -1.15 1.79 -10.74
CA ALA A 106 0.30 1.71 -10.61
C ALA A 106 0.94 3.06 -10.27
N LEU A 107 0.46 4.17 -10.86
CA LEU A 107 0.94 5.50 -10.52
C LEU A 107 0.63 5.86 -9.05
N ILE A 108 -0.57 5.54 -8.57
CA ILE A 108 -0.97 5.75 -7.17
C ILE A 108 -0.07 4.93 -6.24
N GLU A 109 0.16 3.66 -6.55
CA GLU A 109 1.02 2.77 -5.77
C GLU A 109 2.48 3.23 -5.77
N LEU A 110 3.02 3.72 -6.89
CA LEU A 110 4.38 4.25 -6.95
C LEU A 110 4.54 5.54 -6.14
N VAL A 111 3.55 6.43 -6.18
CA VAL A 111 3.52 7.62 -5.31
C VAL A 111 3.43 7.21 -3.84
N ALA A 112 2.61 6.21 -3.53
CA ALA A 112 2.50 5.66 -2.18
C ALA A 112 3.81 5.01 -1.72
N ALA A 113 4.51 4.31 -2.61
CA ALA A 113 5.81 3.71 -2.34
C ALA A 113 6.85 4.77 -2.01
N LEU A 114 6.95 5.81 -2.85
CA LEU A 114 7.88 6.92 -2.65
C LEU A 114 7.57 7.69 -1.36
N GLY A 115 6.30 8.04 -1.13
CA GLY A 115 5.91 8.77 0.08
C GLY A 115 6.12 7.94 1.36
N SER A 116 5.93 6.62 1.29
CA SER A 116 6.21 5.71 2.42
C SER A 116 7.72 5.64 2.69
N TYR A 117 8.54 5.49 1.65
CA TYR A 117 10.00 5.46 1.75
C TYR A 117 10.59 6.76 2.34
N LEU A 118 10.08 7.90 1.87
CA LEU A 118 10.46 9.23 2.37
C LEU A 118 9.86 9.55 3.75
N GLY A 119 8.96 8.70 4.27
CA GLY A 119 8.36 8.87 5.60
C GLY A 119 7.37 10.01 5.70
N TRP A 120 6.66 10.34 4.61
CA TRP A 120 5.64 11.39 4.63
C TRP A 120 4.49 11.05 5.57
N ARG A 121 4.22 11.93 6.54
CA ARG A 121 3.25 11.67 7.61
C ARG A 121 1.82 11.42 7.12
N TRP A 122 1.38 12.15 6.09
CA TRP A 122 0.05 11.98 5.51
C TRP A 122 -0.06 10.70 4.67
N MET A 123 1.07 10.23 4.10
CA MET A 123 1.12 9.02 3.29
C MET A 123 0.76 7.77 4.10
N PHE A 124 0.93 7.81 5.43
CA PHE A 124 0.46 6.74 6.31
C PHE A 124 -1.02 6.41 6.07
N TRP A 125 -1.88 7.42 5.92
CA TRP A 125 -3.32 7.21 5.76
C TRP A 125 -3.66 6.64 4.38
N VAL A 126 -2.94 7.09 3.35
CA VAL A 126 -3.07 6.52 2.01
C VAL A 126 -2.61 5.07 2.01
N ALA A 127 -1.45 4.77 2.59
CA ALA A 127 -0.95 3.42 2.72
C ALA A 127 -1.94 2.50 3.48
N LEU A 128 -2.54 3.01 4.56
CA LEU A 128 -3.55 2.26 5.32
C LEU A 128 -4.78 1.92 4.46
N VAL A 129 -5.30 2.87 3.69
CA VAL A 129 -6.46 2.65 2.81
C VAL A 129 -6.11 1.72 1.65
N LEU A 130 -4.97 1.95 0.99
CA LEU A 130 -4.51 1.09 -0.10
C LEU A 130 -4.28 -0.34 0.38
N CYS A 131 -3.68 -0.53 1.55
CA CYS A 131 -3.48 -1.86 2.10
C CYS A 131 -4.81 -2.55 2.45
N ALA A 132 -5.81 -1.81 2.95
CA ALA A 132 -7.15 -2.33 3.20
C ALA A 132 -7.84 -2.77 1.90
N LEU A 133 -7.82 -1.92 0.87
CA LEU A 133 -8.42 -2.21 -0.44
C LEU A 133 -7.70 -3.37 -1.14
N GLY A 134 -6.36 -3.40 -1.11
CA GLY A 134 -5.56 -4.50 -1.63
C GLY A 134 -5.87 -5.82 -0.92
N GLY A 135 -6.11 -5.78 0.40
CA GLY A 135 -6.54 -6.94 1.17
C GLY A 135 -7.91 -7.49 0.75
N LEU A 136 -8.84 -6.64 0.29
CA LEU A 136 -10.13 -7.10 -0.26
C LEU A 136 -9.96 -7.86 -1.58
N GLY A 137 -8.87 -7.60 -2.31
CA GLY A 137 -8.50 -8.32 -3.53
C GLY A 137 -8.44 -9.84 -3.34
N ALA A 138 -8.10 -10.30 -2.12
CA ALA A 138 -8.05 -11.72 -1.76
C ALA A 138 -9.41 -12.41 -1.99
N LEU A 139 -10.51 -11.73 -1.67
CA LEU A 139 -11.85 -12.30 -1.86
C LEU A 139 -12.24 -12.33 -3.34
N THR A 140 -11.87 -11.30 -4.10
CA THR A 140 -12.28 -11.16 -5.50
C THR A 140 -11.50 -12.05 -6.45
N ASN A 141 -10.27 -12.45 -6.10
CA ASN A 141 -9.43 -13.30 -6.94
C ASN A 141 -9.82 -14.78 -6.87
N LEU A 142 -10.42 -15.23 -5.75
CA LEU A 142 -10.79 -16.63 -5.53
C LEU A 142 -11.67 -17.21 -6.63
N GLN A 143 -12.52 -16.39 -7.24
CA GLN A 143 -13.39 -16.81 -8.34
C GLN A 143 -12.61 -17.32 -9.56
N TYR A 144 -11.40 -16.80 -9.82
CA TYR A 144 -10.61 -17.19 -10.98
C TYR A 144 -9.93 -18.56 -10.81
N PHE A 145 -9.77 -19.03 -9.57
CA PHE A 145 -9.34 -20.41 -9.34
C PHE A 145 -10.46 -21.42 -9.65
N ALA A 146 -11.71 -21.02 -9.38
CA ALA A 146 -12.87 -21.85 -9.72
C ALA A 146 -13.21 -21.79 -11.22
N LYS A 147 -12.96 -20.65 -11.87
CA LYS A 147 -13.23 -20.43 -13.30
C LYS A 147 -12.03 -19.77 -13.98
N PRO A 148 -10.96 -20.51 -14.31
CA PRO A 148 -9.75 -19.93 -14.90
C PRO A 148 -9.97 -19.18 -16.21
N ASP A 149 -10.89 -19.66 -17.05
CA ASP A 149 -11.12 -19.10 -18.39
C ASP A 149 -11.72 -17.68 -18.37
N THR A 150 -12.25 -17.24 -17.24
CA THR A 150 -12.79 -15.88 -17.07
C THR A 150 -11.73 -14.85 -16.68
N SER A 151 -10.47 -15.27 -16.52
CA SER A 151 -9.35 -14.37 -16.22
C SER A 151 -8.54 -14.00 -17.50
N PRO A 152 -8.18 -12.72 -17.68
CA PRO A 152 -7.19 -12.31 -18.68
C PRO A 152 -5.82 -12.92 -18.41
N VAL A 153 -5.46 -13.01 -17.13
CA VAL A 153 -4.14 -13.36 -16.64
C VAL A 153 -4.14 -14.85 -16.29
N PRO A 154 -3.06 -15.60 -16.58
CA PRO A 154 -2.96 -17.02 -16.21
C PRO A 154 -3.07 -17.23 -14.69
N ILE A 155 -3.49 -18.43 -14.29
CA ILE A 155 -3.74 -18.80 -12.88
C ILE A 155 -2.52 -18.55 -11.99
N TRP A 156 -1.30 -18.80 -12.48
CA TRP A 156 -0.09 -18.52 -11.68
C TRP A 156 0.05 -17.02 -11.37
N GLY A 157 -0.36 -16.15 -12.30
CA GLY A 157 -0.35 -14.70 -12.10
C GLY A 157 -1.39 -14.30 -11.05
N VAL A 158 -2.58 -14.90 -11.13
CA VAL A 158 -3.64 -14.74 -10.10
C VAL A 158 -3.14 -15.21 -8.73
N ALA A 159 -2.41 -16.33 -8.65
CA ALA A 159 -1.85 -16.83 -7.40
C ALA A 159 -0.84 -15.84 -6.77
N ILE A 160 -0.02 -15.17 -7.58
CA ILE A 160 0.88 -14.14 -7.07
C ILE A 160 0.10 -12.88 -6.64
N SER A 161 -0.92 -12.47 -7.40
CA SER A 161 -1.84 -11.41 -6.97
C SER A 161 -2.51 -11.72 -5.63
N GLU A 162 -2.85 -12.99 -5.39
CA GLU A 162 -3.41 -13.44 -4.11
C GLU A 162 -2.40 -13.31 -2.96
N LEU A 163 -1.14 -13.68 -3.19
CA LEU A 163 -0.07 -13.48 -2.22
C LEU A 163 0.13 -11.99 -1.88
N PHE A 164 0.04 -11.10 -2.88
CA PHE A 164 0.08 -9.66 -2.64
C PHE A 164 -1.12 -9.17 -1.84
N ALA A 165 -2.33 -9.66 -2.11
CA ALA A 165 -3.51 -9.33 -1.32
C ALA A 165 -3.36 -9.74 0.16
N LEU A 166 -2.83 -10.95 0.41
CA LEU A 166 -2.54 -11.42 1.77
C LEU A 166 -1.43 -10.60 2.44
N ALA A 167 -0.36 -10.26 1.71
CA ALA A 167 0.69 -9.39 2.22
C ALA A 167 0.15 -7.98 2.54
N SER A 168 -0.73 -7.46 1.70
CA SER A 168 -1.44 -6.20 1.89
C SER A 168 -2.29 -6.21 3.16
N LEU A 169 -3.03 -7.30 3.41
CA LEU A 169 -3.77 -7.48 4.65
C LEU A 169 -2.84 -7.54 5.87
N GLY A 170 -1.72 -8.26 5.77
CA GLY A 170 -0.72 -8.32 6.84
C GLY A 170 -0.12 -6.95 7.18
N VAL A 171 0.28 -6.18 6.17
CA VAL A 171 0.79 -4.82 6.35
C VAL A 171 -0.30 -3.88 6.86
N PHE A 172 -1.55 -4.02 6.41
CA PHE A 172 -2.69 -3.28 6.94
C PHE A 172 -2.86 -3.49 8.45
N VAL A 173 -2.89 -4.75 8.91
CA VAL A 173 -2.98 -5.07 10.33
C VAL A 173 -1.80 -4.50 11.10
N TRP A 174 -0.59 -4.59 10.54
CA TRP A 174 0.60 -4.01 11.16
C TRP A 174 0.51 -2.48 11.29
N LEU A 175 0.09 -1.77 10.23
CA LEU A 175 -0.16 -0.32 10.23
C LEU A 175 -1.20 0.07 11.29
N LEU A 176 -2.26 -0.73 11.42
CA LEU A 176 -3.34 -0.52 12.39
C LEU A 176 -2.84 -0.67 13.83
N ILE A 177 -2.05 -1.70 14.13
CA ILE A 177 -1.40 -1.87 15.43
C ILE A 177 -0.45 -0.70 15.72
N GLY A 178 0.37 -0.31 14.74
CA GLY A 178 1.32 0.79 14.87
C GLY A 178 0.65 2.13 15.18
N VAL A 179 -0.47 2.44 14.52
CA VAL A 179 -1.20 3.69 14.77
C VAL A 179 -1.92 3.71 16.10
N ILE A 180 -2.46 2.57 16.56
CA ILE A 180 -3.11 2.48 17.87
C ILE A 180 -2.09 2.63 18.99
N LYS A 181 -0.92 1.99 18.85
CA LYS A 181 0.10 1.95 19.92
C LYS A 181 0.96 3.20 20.01
N TYR A 182 1.34 3.78 18.86
CA TYR A 182 2.30 4.90 18.81
C TYR A 182 1.75 6.08 17.98
N GLY A 183 0.98 5.78 16.93
CA GLY A 183 0.41 6.73 15.98
C GLY A 183 0.97 6.56 14.56
N PRO A 184 0.72 7.49 13.63
CA PRO A 184 1.07 7.32 12.21
C PRO A 184 2.56 6.97 12.04
N TRP A 185 2.83 5.98 11.18
CA TRP A 185 4.17 5.39 11.00
C TRP A 185 4.83 4.87 12.27
N ALA A 186 4.04 4.46 13.26
CA ALA A 186 4.52 4.06 14.58
C ALA A 186 5.42 5.10 15.26
N MET A 187 5.24 6.40 14.96
CA MET A 187 6.03 7.47 15.58
C MET A 187 5.35 7.97 16.84
N LYS A 188 6.04 7.92 17.97
CA LYS A 188 5.49 8.25 19.30
C LYS A 188 5.54 9.75 19.59
N ARG A 189 4.73 10.20 20.54
CA ARG A 189 4.83 11.56 21.07
C ARG A 189 6.06 11.64 22.00
N PRO A 190 6.78 12.76 22.01
CA PRO A 190 7.84 12.98 22.99
C PRO A 190 7.30 12.85 24.42
N GLY A 191 8.04 12.17 25.30
CA GLY A 191 7.64 11.97 26.70
C GLY A 191 6.61 10.86 26.96
N THR A 192 6.22 10.08 25.93
CA THR A 192 5.40 8.85 26.05
C THR A 192 6.19 7.60 25.67
#